data_AF-A0A950RN12-F1
#
_entry.id   AF-A0A950RN12-F1
#
_cell.length_a   1.000
_cell.length_b   1.000
_cell.length_c   1.000
_cell.angle_alpha   90.00
_cell.angle_beta   90.00
_cell.angle_gamma   90.00
#
_symmetry.space_group_name_H-M   'P 1'
#
loop_
_entity.id
_entity.type
_entity.pdbx_description
1 polymer ?
#
loop_
_entity_poly.entity_id
_entity_poly.type
_entity_poly.pdbx_seq_one_letter_code
_entity_poly.pdbx_strand_id
1 'polypeptide(L)'
;MRVRELVVSLEDRAEFEPIKMDKRLLPGNFRFTSFLLLVLTAALVASLVGNLNYFRSREESPEPIHPVRLDLVSEQQFGLENAALVREQPRGVRLVFVGDSDISLWNPLPQVAGAEIIQRGFGGDKSGDLLVRLERDVIELKPAVVVLTIGGND
;
A
#
# COMPACT_ATOMS: atom_id res chain seq x y z
N MET A 1 30.39 69.05 -6.89
CA MET A 1 28.95 69.22 -7.17
C MET A 1 28.56 68.37 -8.37
N ARG A 2 28.33 67.05 -8.20
CA ARG A 2 27.69 66.18 -9.22
C ARG A 2 27.40 64.74 -8.74
N VAL A 3 27.00 64.56 -7.47
CA VAL A 3 26.55 63.25 -6.95
C VAL A 3 25.04 63.22 -6.71
N ARG A 4 24.37 64.39 -6.71
CA ARG A 4 22.91 64.50 -6.60
C ARG A 4 22.15 64.33 -7.91
N GLU A 5 22.82 64.40 -9.07
CA GLU A 5 22.13 64.26 -10.37
C GLU A 5 21.99 62.80 -10.84
N LEU A 6 22.82 61.88 -10.35
CA LEU A 6 22.74 60.48 -10.77
C LEU A 6 21.60 59.70 -10.09
N VAL A 7 21.20 60.10 -8.89
CA VAL A 7 20.10 59.44 -8.15
C VAL A 7 18.75 59.82 -8.74
N VAL A 8 18.58 61.07 -9.18
CA VAL A 8 17.33 61.55 -9.80
C VAL A 8 17.08 60.94 -11.20
N SER A 9 18.13 60.43 -11.87
CA SER A 9 18.03 59.89 -13.23
C SER A 9 17.49 58.44 -13.29
N LEU A 10 17.51 57.70 -12.17
CA LEU A 10 17.09 56.30 -12.14
C LEU A 10 15.66 56.08 -11.60
N GLU A 11 15.08 57.06 -10.92
CA GLU A 11 13.71 56.97 -10.39
C GLU A 11 12.64 57.32 -11.45
N ASP A 12 13.02 58.03 -12.53
CA ASP A 12 12.07 58.61 -13.51
C ASP A 12 11.81 57.72 -14.75
N ARG A 13 12.25 56.46 -14.75
CA ARG A 13 12.08 55.54 -15.90
C ARG A 13 11.65 54.12 -15.56
N ALA A 14 10.79 53.97 -14.55
CA ALA A 14 10.11 52.71 -14.31
C ALA A 14 8.64 52.91 -13.95
N GLU A 15 7.92 53.71 -14.74
CA GLU A 15 6.51 53.38 -14.95
C GLU A 15 6.48 52.06 -15.73
N PHE A 16 6.42 50.96 -14.98
CA PHE A 16 6.04 49.67 -15.52
C PHE A 16 4.61 49.80 -16.03
N GLU A 17 4.47 50.19 -17.30
CA GLU A 17 3.27 49.91 -18.08
C GLU A 17 2.96 48.42 -17.88
N PRO A 18 1.82 48.05 -17.27
CA PRO A 18 1.48 46.65 -17.13
C PRO A 18 1.48 46.07 -18.54
N ILE A 19 2.26 45.01 -18.76
CA ILE A 19 2.26 44.31 -20.05
C ILE A 19 0.80 44.00 -20.35
N LYS A 20 0.20 44.76 -21.28
CA LYS A 20 -1.12 44.49 -21.81
C LYS A 20 -0.96 43.22 -22.62
N MET A 21 -1.08 42.08 -21.93
CA MET A 21 -1.19 40.79 -22.59
C MET A 21 -2.40 40.88 -23.51
N ASP A 22 -2.13 40.86 -24.81
CA ASP A 22 -3.19 40.79 -25.80
C ASP A 22 -3.96 39.50 -25.55
N LYS A 23 -5.23 39.63 -25.14
CA LYS A 23 -6.13 38.51 -24.87
C LYS A 23 -6.36 37.65 -26.12
N ARG A 24 -5.95 38.11 -27.30
CA ARG A 24 -5.93 37.35 -28.56
C ARG A 24 -4.77 36.35 -28.67
N LEU A 25 -3.73 36.48 -27.84
CA LEU A 25 -2.59 35.54 -27.79
C LEU A 25 -2.84 34.33 -26.89
N LEU A 26 -3.93 34.34 -26.10
CA LEU A 26 -4.45 33.11 -25.49
C LEU A 26 -5.24 32.37 -26.57
N PRO A 27 -4.78 31.21 -27.07
CA PRO A 27 -5.60 30.42 -27.97
C PRO A 27 -6.93 30.14 -27.28
N GLY A 28 -8.05 30.39 -27.96
CA GLY A 28 -9.39 30.23 -27.40
C GLY A 28 -9.59 28.80 -26.88
N ASN A 29 -9.41 28.62 -25.57
CA ASN A 29 -9.39 27.32 -24.88
C ASN A 29 -10.68 26.52 -25.00
N PHE A 30 -11.77 27.13 -25.50
CA PHE A 30 -13.09 26.53 -25.59
C PHE A 30 -13.15 25.30 -26.51
N ARG A 31 -12.40 25.29 -27.62
CA ARG A 31 -12.44 24.17 -28.59
C ARG A 31 -11.66 22.96 -28.07
N PHE A 32 -10.51 23.18 -27.43
CA PHE A 32 -9.70 22.10 -26.86
C PHE A 32 -10.34 21.50 -25.60
N THR A 33 -10.83 22.34 -24.68
CA THR A 33 -11.55 21.82 -23.49
C THR A 33 -12.83 21.09 -23.85
N SER A 34 -13.61 21.58 -24.83
CA SER A 34 -14.80 20.87 -25.30
C SER A 34 -14.45 19.52 -25.95
N PHE A 35 -13.40 19.48 -26.77
CA PHE A 35 -12.91 18.23 -27.37
C PHE A 35 -12.42 17.24 -26.30
N LEU A 36 -11.64 17.72 -25.34
CA LEU A 36 -11.14 16.90 -24.23
C LEU A 36 -12.29 16.35 -23.37
N LEU A 37 -13.29 17.16 -23.05
CA LEU A 37 -14.48 16.74 -22.30
C LEU A 37 -15.28 15.67 -23.06
N LEU A 38 -15.43 15.82 -24.38
CA LEU A 38 -16.10 14.80 -25.21
C LEU A 38 -15.33 13.48 -25.19
N VAL A 39 -14.01 13.52 -25.34
CA VAL A 39 -13.16 12.31 -25.30
C VAL A 39 -13.21 11.63 -23.92
N LEU A 40 -13.10 12.40 -22.84
CA LEU A 40 -13.18 11.86 -21.48
C LEU A 40 -14.57 11.28 -21.17
N THR A 41 -15.63 11.95 -21.62
CA THR A 41 -17.00 11.45 -21.45
C THR A 41 -17.21 10.15 -22.23
N ALA A 42 -16.74 10.08 -23.47
CA ALA A 42 -16.78 8.86 -24.28
C ALA A 42 -15.99 7.71 -23.63
N ALA A 43 -14.81 8.00 -23.07
CA ALA A 43 -14.01 7.01 -22.35
C ALA A 43 -14.72 6.51 -21.08
N LEU A 44 -15.35 7.41 -20.32
CA LEU A 44 -16.13 7.05 -19.13
C LEU A 44 -17.34 6.17 -19.49
N VAL A 45 -18.08 6.53 -20.53
CA VAL A 45 -19.22 5.74 -21.02
C VAL A 45 -18.76 4.37 -21.52
N ALA A 46 -17.67 4.30 -22.27
CA ALA A 46 -17.10 3.03 -22.72
C ALA A 46 -16.66 2.16 -21.54
N SER A 47 -16.04 2.75 -20.51
CA SER A 47 -15.67 2.04 -19.28
C SER A 47 -16.89 1.54 -18.52
N LEU A 48 -17.94 2.35 -18.40
CA LEU A 48 -19.19 1.96 -17.73
C LEU A 48 -19.88 0.81 -18.48
N VAL A 49 -20.03 0.93 -19.80
CA VAL A 49 -20.63 -0.12 -20.64
C VAL A 49 -19.80 -1.41 -20.59
N GLY A 50 -18.47 -1.30 -20.63
CA GLY A 50 -17.57 -2.44 -20.49
C GLY A 50 -17.74 -3.16 -19.15
N ASN A 51 -17.80 -2.41 -18.06
CA ASN A 51 -18.05 -2.96 -16.72
C ASN A 51 -19.44 -3.61 -16.62
N LEU A 52 -20.49 -2.97 -17.15
CA LEU A 52 -21.85 -3.52 -17.13
C LEU A 52 -21.96 -4.82 -17.94
N ASN A 53 -21.33 -4.87 -19.12
CA ASN A 53 -21.28 -6.09 -19.93
C ASN A 53 -20.50 -7.19 -19.21
N TYR A 54 -19.37 -6.85 -18.58
CA TYR A 54 -18.61 -7.79 -17.77
C TYR A 54 -19.42 -8.36 -16.60
N PHE A 55 -20.16 -7.51 -15.86
CA PHE A 55 -21.05 -7.96 -14.78
C PHE A 55 -22.17 -8.86 -15.29
N ARG A 56 -22.81 -8.51 -16.42
CA ARG A 56 -23.84 -9.37 -17.04
C ARG A 56 -23.27 -10.72 -17.46
N SER A 57 -22.09 -10.76 -18.09
CA SER A 57 -21.42 -12.02 -18.45
C SER A 57 -21.04 -12.86 -17.23
N ARG A 58 -20.78 -12.24 -16.07
CA ARG A 58 -20.54 -12.96 -14.81
C ARG A 58 -21.80 -13.62 -14.25
N GLU A 59 -22.99 -13.06 -14.48
CA GLU A 59 -24.25 -13.70 -14.08
C GLU A 59 -24.58 -14.93 -14.95
N GLU A 60 -24.20 -14.90 -16.23
CA GLU A 60 -24.45 -16.01 -17.17
C GLU A 60 -23.50 -17.20 -16.97
N SER A 61 -22.38 -17.00 -16.28
CA SER A 61 -21.42 -18.05 -15.92
C SER A 61 -21.06 -17.92 -14.44
N PRO A 62 -21.96 -18.31 -13.53
CA PRO A 62 -21.65 -18.34 -12.11
C PRO A 62 -20.60 -19.42 -11.87
N GLU A 63 -19.34 -19.00 -11.77
CA GLU A 63 -18.32 -19.79 -11.07
C GLU A 63 -18.90 -20.20 -9.71
N PRO A 64 -18.65 -21.43 -9.23
CA PRO A 64 -19.06 -21.83 -7.89
C PRO A 64 -18.59 -20.74 -6.92
N ILE A 65 -19.53 -20.22 -6.12
CA ILE A 65 -19.21 -19.24 -5.08
C ILE A 65 -18.29 -19.95 -4.09
N HIS A 66 -16.98 -19.84 -4.31
CA HIS A 66 -16.03 -20.06 -3.26
C HIS A 66 -16.35 -18.97 -2.22
N PRO A 67 -16.74 -19.32 -0.99
CA PRO A 67 -16.97 -18.31 0.03
C PRO A 67 -15.69 -17.49 0.13
N VAL A 68 -15.74 -16.25 -0.34
CA VAL A 68 -14.64 -15.30 -0.21
C VAL A 68 -14.57 -14.97 1.27
N ARG A 69 -13.84 -15.81 2.01
CA ARG A 69 -13.54 -15.57 3.40
C ARG A 69 -12.46 -14.50 3.40
N LEU A 70 -12.86 -13.27 3.73
CA LEU A 70 -11.89 -12.21 4.01
C LEU A 70 -10.97 -12.71 5.10
N ASP A 71 -9.69 -12.86 4.78
CA ASP A 71 -8.69 -13.25 5.74
C ASP A 71 -8.31 -12.02 6.58
N LEU A 72 -9.18 -11.68 7.52
CA LEU A 72 -9.09 -10.45 8.32
C LEU A 72 -7.90 -10.46 9.29
N VAL A 73 -7.44 -11.65 9.68
CA VAL A 73 -6.39 -11.84 10.70
C VAL A 73 -5.30 -12.78 10.22
N SER A 74 -5.07 -12.81 8.90
CA SER A 74 -4.02 -13.61 8.26
C SER A 74 -4.02 -15.09 8.65
N GLU A 75 -5.21 -15.65 8.83
CA GLU A 75 -5.46 -17.03 9.20
C GLU A 75 -4.79 -18.05 8.27
N GLN A 76 -4.56 -17.69 7.01
CA GLN A 76 -4.03 -18.63 6.02
C GLN A 76 -2.57 -18.38 5.67
N GLN A 77 -2.00 -17.24 6.06
CA GLN A 77 -0.67 -16.81 5.63
C GLN A 77 0.40 -17.89 5.88
N PHE A 78 0.39 -18.50 7.07
CA PHE A 78 1.38 -19.50 7.48
C PHE A 78 0.84 -20.94 7.48
N GLY A 79 -0.42 -21.16 7.08
CA GLY A 79 -1.10 -22.44 7.29
C GLY A 79 -0.41 -23.63 6.61
N LEU A 80 0.04 -23.46 5.36
CA LEU A 80 0.74 -24.50 4.61
C LEU A 80 2.12 -24.82 5.21
N GLU A 81 2.86 -23.79 5.61
CA GLU A 81 4.18 -23.94 6.22
C GLU A 81 4.08 -24.58 7.61
N ASN A 82 3.12 -24.14 8.43
CA ASN A 82 2.84 -24.74 9.74
C ASN A 82 2.49 -26.22 9.61
N ALA A 83 1.64 -26.59 8.65
CA ALA A 83 1.28 -27.99 8.43
C ALA A 83 2.49 -28.86 8.06
N ALA A 84 3.48 -28.31 7.33
CA ALA A 84 4.73 -29.00 7.07
C ALA A 84 5.59 -29.14 8.35
N LEU A 85 5.78 -28.05 9.09
CA LEU A 85 6.58 -28.01 10.33
C LEU A 85 6.02 -28.91 11.44
N VAL A 86 4.70 -29.03 11.53
CA VAL A 86 4.01 -29.94 12.46
C VAL A 86 4.25 -31.39 12.05
N ARG A 87 4.18 -31.70 10.75
CA ARG A 87 4.42 -33.05 10.23
C ARG A 87 5.87 -33.49 10.43
N GLU A 88 6.82 -32.60 10.20
CA GLU A 88 8.25 -32.91 10.32
C GLU A 88 8.72 -33.08 11.76
N GLN A 89 7.98 -32.49 12.72
CA GLN A 89 8.35 -32.35 14.13
C GLN A 89 9.68 -31.59 14.35
N PRO A 90 9.89 -30.98 15.53
CA PRO A 90 11.15 -30.31 15.82
C PRO A 90 12.33 -31.28 15.78
N ARG A 91 13.36 -30.96 14.97
CA ARG A 91 14.63 -31.73 14.93
C ARG A 91 15.67 -31.24 15.96
N GLY A 92 15.32 -30.23 16.75
CA GLY A 92 16.19 -29.55 17.71
C GLY A 92 15.45 -28.43 18.44
N VAL A 93 16.19 -27.43 18.90
CA VAL A 93 15.60 -26.25 19.56
C VAL A 93 14.87 -25.42 18.49
N ARG A 94 13.57 -25.24 18.67
CA ARG A 94 12.73 -24.45 17.76
C ARG A 94 12.45 -23.08 18.37
N LEU A 95 12.80 -22.02 17.65
CA LEU A 95 12.56 -20.62 18.02
C LEU A 95 11.49 -20.04 17.10
N VAL A 96 10.40 -19.55 17.70
CA VAL A 96 9.35 -18.85 16.96
C VAL A 96 9.45 -17.36 17.26
N PHE A 97 9.76 -16.56 16.25
CA PHE A 97 9.65 -15.11 16.29
C PHE A 97 8.25 -14.73 15.82
N VAL A 98 7.46 -14.09 16.66
CA VAL A 98 6.04 -13.79 16.39
C VAL A 98 5.73 -12.34 16.74
N GLY A 99 4.91 -11.69 15.93
CA GLY A 99 4.63 -10.28 16.14
C GLY A 99 3.96 -9.59 14.97
N ASP A 100 4.09 -8.27 14.96
CA ASP A 100 3.60 -7.39 13.90
C ASP A 100 4.64 -7.16 12.78
N SER A 101 4.62 -5.96 12.18
CA SER A 101 5.57 -5.53 11.16
C SER A 101 7.02 -5.57 11.63
N ASP A 102 7.30 -5.39 12.92
CA ASP A 102 8.67 -5.41 13.44
C ASP A 102 9.30 -6.78 13.22
N ILE A 103 8.57 -7.86 13.50
CA ILE A 103 9.02 -9.22 13.17
C ILE A 103 8.91 -9.48 11.68
N SER A 104 7.84 -9.09 10.99
CA SER A 104 7.65 -9.45 9.57
C SER A 104 8.73 -8.85 8.67
N LEU A 105 9.25 -7.68 9.02
CA LEU A 105 10.28 -6.96 8.26
C LEU A 105 11.70 -7.31 8.71
N TRP A 106 11.87 -8.05 9.80
CA TRP A 106 13.19 -8.46 10.27
C TRP A 106 13.76 -9.59 9.40
N ASN A 107 14.58 -9.21 8.42
CA ASN A 107 15.25 -10.14 7.52
C ASN A 107 16.73 -9.74 7.30
N PRO A 108 17.70 -10.64 7.53
CA PRO A 108 17.53 -11.99 8.09
C PRO A 108 17.24 -11.95 9.59
N LEU A 109 16.45 -12.91 10.07
CA LEU A 109 16.38 -13.20 11.50
C LEU A 109 17.76 -13.64 12.03
N PRO A 110 18.06 -13.41 13.32
CA PRO A 110 19.30 -13.87 13.94
C PRO A 110 19.47 -15.38 13.76
N GLN A 111 20.64 -15.84 13.31
CA GLN A 111 20.92 -17.27 13.22
C GLN A 111 21.45 -17.78 14.55
N VAL A 112 20.90 -18.90 15.01
CA VAL A 112 21.33 -19.61 16.22
C VAL A 112 21.75 -21.02 15.83
N ALA A 113 23.00 -21.38 16.10
CA ALA A 113 23.54 -22.67 15.71
C ALA A 113 22.74 -23.83 16.32
N GLY A 114 22.34 -24.79 15.48
CA GLY A 114 21.56 -25.96 15.92
C GLY A 114 20.10 -25.68 16.22
N ALA A 115 19.60 -24.46 15.94
CA ALA A 115 18.21 -24.10 16.13
C ALA A 115 17.46 -23.95 14.81
N GLU A 116 16.20 -24.36 14.82
CA GLU A 116 15.23 -24.13 13.75
C GLU A 116 14.47 -22.84 14.05
N ILE A 117 14.60 -21.85 13.18
CA ILE A 117 14.05 -20.51 13.38
C ILE A 117 12.86 -20.30 12.45
N ILE A 118 11.75 -19.87 13.03
CA ILE A 118 10.46 -19.73 12.35
C ILE A 118 9.97 -18.29 12.55
N GLN A 119 9.59 -17.64 11.46
CA GLN A 119 9.10 -16.25 11.44
C GLN A 119 7.57 -16.24 11.28
N ARG A 120 6.87 -15.64 12.24
CA ARG A 120 5.40 -15.53 12.31
C ARG A 120 4.97 -14.08 12.58
N GLY A 121 5.72 -13.15 12.00
CA GLY A 121 5.36 -11.73 11.99
C GLY A 121 4.37 -11.43 10.87
N PHE A 122 3.30 -10.69 11.17
CA PHE A 122 2.34 -10.23 10.17
C PHE A 122 2.14 -8.72 10.26
N GLY A 123 2.36 -8.01 9.15
CA GLY A 123 2.29 -6.56 9.13
C GLY A 123 0.89 -6.06 9.50
N GLY A 124 0.83 -5.12 10.44
CA GLY A 124 -0.43 -4.51 10.90
C GLY A 124 -1.18 -5.28 11.99
N ASP A 125 -0.69 -6.45 12.41
CA ASP A 125 -1.29 -7.20 13.53
C ASP A 125 -1.36 -6.35 14.80
N LYS A 126 -2.51 -6.42 15.47
CA LYS A 126 -2.69 -6.01 16.87
C LYS A 126 -2.57 -7.23 17.78
N SER A 127 -2.44 -7.00 19.09
CA SER A 127 -2.43 -8.11 20.06
C SER A 127 -3.66 -9.03 19.96
N GLY A 128 -4.83 -8.48 19.63
CA GLY A 128 -6.06 -9.25 19.42
C GLY A 128 -6.01 -10.18 18.20
N ASP A 129 -5.41 -9.74 17.09
CA ASP A 129 -5.26 -10.56 15.88
C ASP A 129 -4.30 -11.72 16.13
N LEU A 130 -3.17 -11.41 16.79
CA LEU A 130 -2.22 -12.44 17.19
C LEU A 130 -2.85 -13.47 18.13
N LEU A 131 -3.71 -13.05 19.07
CA LEU A 131 -4.39 -13.97 19.97
C LEU A 131 -5.25 -15.00 19.21
N VAL A 132 -5.91 -14.60 18.13
CA VAL A 132 -6.73 -15.51 17.29
C VAL A 132 -5.87 -16.59 16.62
N ARG A 133 -4.65 -16.23 16.18
CA ARG A 133 -3.75 -17.17 15.49
C ARG A 133 -2.69 -17.82 16.38
N LEU A 134 -2.66 -17.52 17.68
CA LEU A 134 -1.62 -17.96 18.62
C LEU A 134 -1.45 -19.48 18.66
N GLU A 135 -2.56 -20.22 18.69
CA GLU A 135 -2.52 -21.68 18.75
C GLU A 135 -1.81 -22.25 17.51
N ARG A 136 -2.28 -21.86 16.33
CA ARG A 136 -1.78 -22.32 15.03
C ARG A 136 -0.34 -21.89 14.75
N ASP A 137 -0.04 -20.62 14.97
CA ASP A 137 1.22 -20.01 14.53
C ASP A 137 2.34 -20.12 15.57
N VAL A 138 2.02 -20.48 16.81
CA VAL A 138 3.02 -20.57 17.88
C VAL A 138 2.94 -21.90 18.59
N ILE A 139 1.81 -22.23 19.20
CA ILE A 139 1.71 -23.35 20.15
C ILE A 139 1.84 -24.71 19.43
N GLU A 140 1.10 -24.92 18.34
CA GLU A 140 1.14 -26.16 17.56
C GLU A 140 2.52 -26.46 16.97
N LEU A 141 3.34 -25.41 16.77
CA LEU A 141 4.71 -25.55 16.29
C LEU A 141 5.65 -26.11 17.35
N LYS A 142 5.23 -26.23 18.63
CA LYS A 142 6.01 -26.75 19.76
C LYS A 142 7.38 -26.04 19.91
N PRO A 143 7.43 -24.71 20.01
CA PRO A 143 8.66 -23.99 20.21
C PRO A 143 9.27 -24.29 21.57
N ALA A 144 10.60 -24.25 21.64
CA ALA A 144 11.33 -24.18 22.91
C ALA A 144 11.43 -22.74 23.43
N VAL A 145 11.43 -21.76 22.52
CA VAL A 145 11.50 -20.33 22.84
C VAL A 145 10.59 -19.55 21.89
N VAL A 146 9.89 -18.57 22.44
CA VAL A 146 9.08 -17.61 21.67
C VAL A 146 9.67 -16.22 21.88
N VAL A 147 9.94 -15.51 20.78
CA VAL A 147 10.28 -14.09 20.79
C VAL A 147 9.05 -13.34 20.32
N LEU A 148 8.41 -12.60 21.23
CA LEU A 148 7.15 -11.90 20.99
C LEU A 148 7.39 -10.38 20.94
N THR A 149 7.01 -9.75 19.83
CA THR A 149 6.93 -8.28 19.72
C THR A 149 5.56 -7.91 19.17
N ILE A 150 4.71 -7.34 20.00
CA ILE A 150 3.35 -6.96 19.60
C ILE A 150 2.90 -5.79 20.46
N GLY A 151 1.97 -4.96 19.97
CA GLY A 151 1.50 -3.77 20.66
C GLY A 151 1.68 -2.48 19.88
N GLY A 152 2.52 -2.46 18.83
CA GLY A 152 2.80 -1.25 18.08
C GLY A 152 1.59 -0.71 17.31
N ASN A 153 0.68 -1.60 16.92
CA ASN A 153 -0.51 -1.27 16.13
C ASN A 153 -1.80 -1.24 16.94
N ASP A 154 -1.78 -1.55 18.23
CA ASP A 154 -2.97 -1.69 19.07
C ASP A 154 -3.77 -0.38 19.19
#